data_AF-A0A975AL80-F1
#
_entry.id   AF-A0A975AL80-F1
#
_cell.length_a   1.000
_cell.length_b   1.000
_cell.length_c   1.000
_cell.angle_alpha   90.00
_cell.angle_beta   90.00
_cell.angle_gamma   90.00
#
_symmetry.space_group_name_H-M   'P 1'
#
loop_
_entity.id
_entity.type
_entity.pdbx_description
1 polymer ?
#
loop_
_entity_poly.entity_id
_entity_poly.type
_entity_poly.pdbx_seq_one_letter_code
_entity_poly.pdbx_strand_id
1 'polypeptide(L)'
;MSKDAIGFGSELTIRNIQDAHHLLSDKLHQNQPLVLDLSGLIKADTAGAQLLFLTYLHCQQQAIPLHWLGTSPELAGQLAALGIMIPGLGSEQ
;
A
#
# COMPACT_ATOMS: atom_id res chain seq x y z
N MET A 1 -15.03 10.60 -6.39
CA MET A 1 -14.22 9.67 -7.21
C MET A 1 -12.98 10.41 -7.64
N SER A 2 -11.86 10.26 -6.92
CA SER A 2 -10.59 10.88 -7.33
C SER A 2 -9.99 10.05 -8.45
N LYS A 3 -9.66 10.70 -9.58
CA LYS A 3 -9.21 10.06 -10.82
C LYS A 3 -7.83 9.37 -10.76
N ASP A 4 -7.17 9.33 -9.60
CA ASP A 4 -5.77 8.93 -9.46
C ASP A 4 -5.48 7.87 -8.38
N ALA A 5 -6.51 7.17 -7.86
CA ALA A 5 -6.28 6.10 -6.90
C ALA A 5 -5.58 4.90 -7.56
N ILE A 6 -4.50 4.42 -6.95
CA ILE A 6 -3.71 3.29 -7.44
C ILE A 6 -4.21 2.01 -6.78
N GLY A 7 -4.72 1.07 -7.57
CA GLY A 7 -5.11 -0.25 -7.10
C GLY A 7 -4.08 -1.33 -7.44
N PHE A 8 -4.00 -2.37 -6.62
CA PHE A 8 -3.07 -3.49 -6.79
C PHE A 8 -3.75 -4.81 -7.22
N GLY A 9 -5.05 -4.77 -7.53
CA GLY A 9 -5.84 -5.97 -7.79
C GLY A 9 -6.05 -6.80 -6.52
N SER A 10 -6.21 -8.12 -6.68
CA SER A 10 -6.48 -9.03 -5.56
C SER A 10 -5.26 -9.48 -4.79
N GLU A 11 -4.09 -9.46 -5.41
CA GLU A 11 -2.85 -9.94 -4.79
C GLU A 11 -1.66 -9.05 -5.12
N LEU A 12 -0.77 -8.85 -4.15
CA LEU A 12 0.51 -8.18 -4.31
C LEU A 12 1.61 -9.14 -3.85
N THR A 13 2.25 -9.79 -4.82
CA THR A 13 3.21 -10.87 -4.57
C THR A 13 4.45 -10.70 -5.43
N ILE A 14 5.47 -11.54 -5.22
CA ILE A 14 6.68 -11.57 -6.03
C ILE A 14 6.42 -11.64 -7.55
N ARG A 15 5.24 -12.13 -7.98
CA ARG A 15 4.86 -12.25 -9.39
C ARG A 15 4.53 -10.91 -10.05
N ASN A 16 4.05 -9.93 -9.30
CA ASN A 16 3.60 -8.62 -9.81
C ASN A 16 4.20 -7.43 -9.05
N ILE A 17 5.09 -7.69 -8.09
CA ILE A 17 5.69 -6.66 -7.24
C ILE A 17 6.49 -5.63 -8.03
N GLN A 18 7.12 -6.04 -9.13
CA GLN A 18 7.95 -5.15 -9.95
C GLN A 18 7.10 -4.07 -10.63
N ASP A 19 5.95 -4.44 -11.18
CA ASP A 19 5.03 -3.50 -11.83
C ASP A 19 4.44 -2.52 -10.80
N ALA A 20 4.05 -3.04 -9.64
CA ALA A 20 3.56 -2.21 -8.54
C ALA A 20 4.64 -1.22 -8.05
N HIS A 21 5.89 -1.67 -7.92
CA HIS A 21 7.01 -0.82 -7.50
C HIS A 21 7.30 0.29 -8.52
N HIS A 22 7.32 -0.03 -9.83
CA HIS A 22 7.51 1.00 -10.86
C HIS A 22 6.41 2.05 -10.81
N LEU A 23 5.14 1.62 -10.74
CA LEU A 23 4.00 2.54 -10.67
C LEU A 23 4.06 3.45 -9.44
N LEU A 24 4.40 2.89 -8.27
CA LEU A 24 4.56 3.66 -7.04
C LEU A 24 5.73 4.63 -7.13
N SER A 25 6.88 4.18 -7.63
CA SER A 25 8.07 5.03 -7.78
C SER A 25 7.77 6.23 -8.66
N ASP A 26 7.14 6.03 -9.81
CA ASP A 26 6.79 7.11 -10.74
C ASP A 26 5.86 8.16 -10.10
N LYS A 27 4.96 7.71 -9.24
CA LYS A 27 4.02 8.58 -8.52
C LYS A 27 4.68 9.31 -7.35
N LEU A 28 5.56 8.64 -6.62
CA LEU A 28 6.33 9.24 -5.53
C LEU A 28 7.28 10.33 -6.03
N HIS A 29 7.91 10.14 -7.21
CA HIS A 29 8.76 11.17 -7.83
C HIS A 29 8.01 12.46 -8.19
N GLN A 30 6.68 12.42 -8.33
CA GLN A 30 5.87 13.61 -8.62
C GLN A 30 5.64 14.48 -7.38
N ASN A 31 5.95 13.96 -6.18
CA ASN A 31 5.79 14.64 -4.89
C ASN A 31 4.38 15.21 -4.67
N GLN A 32 3.36 14.47 -5.12
CA GLN A 32 1.93 14.82 -4.99
C GLN A 32 1.24 13.87 -4.01
N PRO A 33 0.09 14.27 -3.43
CA PRO A 33 -0.72 13.39 -2.60
C PRO A 33 -0.99 12.04 -3.28
N LEU A 34 -0.69 10.96 -2.55
CA LEU A 34 -0.84 9.60 -3.02
C LEU A 34 -2.11 8.98 -2.44
N VAL A 35 -2.92 8.35 -3.29
CA VAL A 35 -4.12 7.63 -2.88
C VAL A 35 -3.97 6.17 -3.32
N LEU A 36 -3.92 5.25 -2.36
CA LEU A 36 -3.77 3.81 -2.61
C LEU A 36 -5.07 3.08 -2.28
N ASP A 37 -5.65 2.41 -3.27
CA ASP A 37 -6.86 1.63 -3.14
C ASP A 37 -6.53 0.15 -2.88
N LEU A 38 -6.71 -0.25 -1.63
CA LEU A 38 -6.52 -1.63 -1.17
C LEU A 38 -7.85 -2.37 -0.99
N SER A 39 -8.98 -1.78 -1.39
CA SER A 39 -10.30 -2.41 -1.24
C SER A 39 -10.42 -3.75 -1.96
N GLY A 40 -9.70 -3.91 -3.06
CA GLY A 40 -9.60 -5.18 -3.80
C GLY A 40 -8.50 -6.12 -3.30
N LEU A 41 -7.55 -5.64 -2.51
CA LEU A 41 -6.34 -6.39 -2.14
C LEU A 41 -6.61 -7.31 -0.95
N ILE A 42 -6.59 -8.62 -1.20
CA ILE A 42 -6.87 -9.66 -0.19
C ILE A 42 -5.62 -10.41 0.25
N LYS A 43 -4.52 -10.28 -0.51
CA LYS A 43 -3.29 -11.03 -0.25
C LYS A 43 -2.06 -10.20 -0.56
N ALA A 44 -1.15 -10.12 0.39
CA ALA A 44 0.21 -9.67 0.18
C ALA A 44 1.18 -10.73 0.71
N ASP A 45 2.19 -11.11 -0.07
CA ASP A 45 3.32 -11.86 0.48
C ASP A 45 4.30 -10.92 1.20
N THR A 46 5.41 -11.44 1.68
CA THR A 46 6.42 -10.63 2.38
C THR A 46 6.89 -9.45 1.53
N ALA A 47 7.09 -9.64 0.23
CA ALA A 47 7.54 -8.57 -0.66
C ALA A 47 6.45 -7.51 -0.86
N GLY A 48 5.19 -7.93 -1.05
CA GLY A 48 4.04 -7.04 -1.12
C GLY A 48 3.85 -6.21 0.14
N ALA A 49 3.92 -6.86 1.31
CA ALA A 49 3.80 -6.19 2.60
C ALA A 49 4.94 -5.19 2.84
N GLN A 50 6.17 -5.57 2.49
CA GLN A 50 7.33 -4.67 2.56
C GLN A 50 7.19 -3.47 1.62
N LEU A 51 6.68 -3.66 0.39
CA LEU A 51 6.46 -2.55 -0.54
C LEU A 51 5.46 -1.53 0.02
N LEU A 52 4.34 -1.99 0.58
CA LEU A 52 3.35 -1.12 1.21
C LEU A 52 3.94 -0.35 2.40
N PHE A 53 4.71 -1.03 3.25
CA PHE A 53 5.34 -0.42 4.41
C PHE A 53 6.42 0.60 4.03
N LEU A 54 7.28 0.28 3.06
CA LEU A 54 8.30 1.19 2.56
C LEU A 54 7.68 2.41 1.87
N THR A 55 6.57 2.23 1.15
CA THR A 55 5.81 3.34 0.55
C THR A 55 5.28 4.27 1.63
N TYR A 56 4.69 3.71 2.69
CA TYR A 56 4.25 4.50 3.85
C TYR A 56 5.40 5.30 4.45
N LEU A 57 6.54 4.65 4.76
CA LEU A 57 7.69 5.31 5.36
C LEU A 57 8.25 6.42 4.46
N HIS A 58 8.35 6.17 3.16
CA HIS A 58 8.81 7.15 2.19
C HIS A 58 7.90 8.38 2.18
N CYS A 59 6.57 8.19 2.12
CA CYS A 59 5.62 9.30 2.18
C CYS A 59 5.77 10.11 3.47
N GLN A 60 5.96 9.46 4.62
CA GLN A 60 6.20 10.15 5.89
C GLN A 60 7.50 10.97 5.85
N GLN A 61 8.59 10.39 5.36
CA GLN A 61 9.90 11.07 5.27
C GLN A 61 9.90 12.27 4.34
N GLN A 62 9.15 12.20 3.23
CA GLN A 62 9.04 13.27 2.23
C GLN A 62 7.87 14.22 2.48
N ALA A 63 7.12 14.03 3.58
CA ALA A 63 5.89 14.76 3.87
C ALA A 63 4.85 14.72 2.73
N ILE A 64 4.78 13.61 2.00
CA ILE A 64 3.78 13.34 0.97
C ILE A 64 2.51 12.85 1.66
N PRO A 65 1.36 13.51 1.48
CA PRO A 65 0.09 13.01 2.02
C PRO A 65 -0.25 11.66 1.39
N LEU A 66 -0.48 10.65 2.24
CA LEU A 66 -0.86 9.31 1.82
C LEU A 66 -2.23 8.96 2.37
N HIS A 67 -3.16 8.62 1.48
CA HIS A 67 -4.50 8.16 1.82
C HIS A 67 -4.71 6.71 1.38
N TRP A 68 -5.19 5.90 2.31
CA TRP A 68 -5.58 4.52 2.05
C TRP A 68 -7.09 4.45 1.79
N LEU A 69 -7.50 3.78 0.72
CA LEU A 69 -8.90 3.49 0.44
C LEU A 69 -9.15 2.00 0.65
N GLY A 70 -9.91 1.70 1.70
CA GLY A 70 -10.26 0.33 2.06
C GLY A 70 -9.06 -0.50 2.54
N THR A 71 -9.36 -1.60 3.20
CA THR A 71 -8.41 -2.66 3.59
C THR A 71 -9.24 -3.90 3.86
N SER A 72 -8.78 -5.06 3.39
CA SER A 72 -9.43 -6.32 3.74
C SER A 72 -8.95 -6.81 5.12
N PRO A 73 -9.82 -7.46 5.92
CA PRO A 73 -9.40 -8.10 7.17
C PRO A 73 -8.27 -9.10 6.98
N GLU A 74 -8.24 -9.80 5.83
CA GLU A 74 -7.20 -10.74 5.45
C GLU A 74 -5.85 -10.04 5.29
N LEU A 75 -5.80 -8.91 4.58
CA LEU A 75 -4.58 -8.13 4.41
C LEU A 75 -4.10 -7.56 5.75
N ALA A 76 -5.00 -6.99 6.55
CA ALA A 76 -4.67 -6.48 7.87
C ALA A 76 -4.06 -7.59 8.77
N GLY A 77 -4.64 -8.79 8.76
CA GLY A 77 -4.12 -9.95 9.47
C GLY A 77 -2.75 -10.40 8.99
N GLN A 78 -2.50 -10.36 7.67
CA GLN A 78 -1.19 -10.68 7.09
C GLN A 78 -0.11 -9.66 7.50
N LEU A 79 -0.43 -8.37 7.47
CA LEU A 79 0.49 -7.31 7.93
C LEU A 79 0.82 -7.49 9.42
N ALA A 80 -0.19 -7.73 10.25
CA ALA A 80 -0.02 -7.96 11.68
C ALA A 80 0.84 -9.21 11.98
N ALA A 81 0.63 -10.31 11.25
CA ALA A 81 1.41 -11.54 11.40
C ALA A 81 2.89 -11.35 11.02
N LEU A 82 3.20 -10.39 10.14
CA LEU A 82 4.56 -9.98 9.78
C LEU A 82 5.15 -8.94 10.73
N GLY A 83 4.42 -8.50 11.76
CA GLY A 83 4.83 -7.42 12.65
C GLY A 83 4.88 -6.04 11.98
N ILE A 84 4.21 -5.90 10.83
CA ILE A 84 4.15 -4.64 10.07
C ILE A 84 2.93 -3.86 10.53
N MET A 85 3.18 -2.67 11.08
CA MET A 85 2.13 -1.73 11.46
C MET A 85 2.19 -0.52 10.54
N ILE A 86 1.14 -0.33 9.74
CA ILE A 86 0.94 0.84 8.90
C ILE A 86 -0.26 1.62 9.45
N PRO A 87 -0.08 2.83 9.99
CA PRO A 87 -1.17 3.69 10.39
C PRO A 87 -2.19 3.90 9.26
N GLY A 88 -3.46 3.67 9.58
CA GLY A 88 -4.56 3.71 8.60
C GLY A 88 -4.82 2.40 7.84
N LEU A 89 -4.02 1.35 8.05
CA LEU A 89 -4.23 0.00 7.47
C LEU A 89 -4.35 -1.12 8.52
N GLY A 90 -4.32 -0.77 9.81
CA GLY A 90 -4.55 -1.70 10.91
C GLY A 90 -6.01 -1.66 11.36
N SER A 91 -6.48 -2.76 11.93
CA SER A 91 -7.73 -2.80 12.69
C SER A 91 -7.58 -1.91 13.94
N GLU A 92 -7.82 -0.61 13.79
CA GLU A 92 -8.39 0.17 14.88
C GLU A 92 -9.84 -0.30 15.02
N GLN A 93 -10.06 -1.24 15.93
CA GLN A 93 -11.34 -1.36 16.62
C GLN A 93 -11.31 -0.48 17.86
#